data_AF-A0A5S3SDC2-F1
#
_entry.id   AF-A0A5S3SDC2-F1
#
_cell.length_a   1.000
_cell.length_b   1.000
_cell.length_c   1.000
_cell.angle_alpha   90.00
_cell.angle_beta   90.00
_cell.angle_gamma   90.00
#
_symmetry.space_group_name_H-M   'P 1'
#
loop_
_entity.id
_entity.type
_entity.pdbx_description
1 polymer ?
#
loop_
_entity_poly.entity_id
_entity_poly.type
_entity_poly.pdbx_seq_one_letter_code
_entity_poly.pdbx_strand_id
1 'polypeptide(L)'
;MKFEFGDLYKFIVSLGVVLITLSVTTPWLFLREPFDLFKTHAEIQALTPVAQDIIQKRQSLISFIFTFIPWFSSIAAIVGMIFIYMGLKKWQVNQSHLDKQTMIESKLKENALRESTQDEIEEKQSKEIEGLVQFNTSPNQQASFRRAYSQIETCVFNRLNKIYSNKYKVSHNMMIAGFELDIFLEGKSLLAKDYIIEVKYIRKGFNFGWLNEAFLRNLHAQNAYSKITNKAANTLLLIVISDEAFNEDKYSKLLTRLQENELYRKGKDIVKILAENELKNITDIELQEKLSING
;
A
#
# COMPACT_ATOMS: atom_id res chain seq x y z
N MET A 1 -12.16 18.65 6.62
CA MET A 1 -12.59 18.02 5.35
C MET A 1 -11.85 18.72 4.23
N LYS A 2 -10.93 18.04 3.54
CA LYS A 2 -10.28 18.60 2.34
C LYS A 2 -11.20 18.26 1.16
N PHE A 3 -11.73 19.26 0.47
CA PHE A 3 -12.45 19.03 -0.78
C PHE A 3 -11.45 18.53 -1.81
N GLU A 4 -11.59 17.28 -2.25
CA GLU A 4 -10.79 16.76 -3.35
C GLU A 4 -11.37 17.24 -4.69
N PHE A 5 -10.50 17.55 -5.65
CA PHE A 5 -10.91 18.10 -6.95
C PHE A 5 -11.89 17.18 -7.73
N GLY A 6 -11.87 15.87 -7.46
CA GLY A 6 -12.84 14.92 -8.02
C GLY A 6 -14.28 15.17 -7.56
N ASP A 7 -14.47 15.68 -6.34
CA ASP A 7 -15.79 15.92 -5.78
C ASP A 7 -16.43 17.19 -6.34
N LEU A 8 -15.63 18.19 -6.71
CA LEU A 8 -16.12 19.43 -7.31
C LEU A 8 -16.83 19.18 -8.65
N TYR A 9 -16.24 18.35 -9.52
CA TYR A 9 -16.85 18.11 -10.83
C TYR A 9 -18.10 17.23 -10.75
N LYS A 10 -18.12 16.25 -9.84
CA LYS A 10 -19.32 15.47 -9.53
C LYS A 10 -20.45 16.35 -8.98
N PHE A 11 -20.11 17.33 -8.14
CA PHE A 11 -21.05 18.32 -7.64
C PHE A 11 -21.64 19.17 -8.77
N ILE A 12 -20.81 19.68 -9.69
CA ILE A 12 -21.28 20.46 -10.85
C ILE A 12 -22.22 19.65 -11.74
N VAL A 13 -21.90 18.37 -12.03
CA VAL A 13 -22.79 17.47 -12.79
C VAL A 13 -24.12 17.30 -12.04
N SER A 14 -24.08 17.06 -10.74
CA SER A 14 -25.28 16.90 -9.91
C SER A 14 -26.17 18.14 -9.91
N LEU A 15 -25.56 19.34 -9.81
CA LEU A 15 -26.28 20.60 -9.92
C LEU A 15 -26.96 20.75 -11.29
N GLY A 16 -26.28 20.34 -12.37
CA GLY A 16 -26.87 20.33 -13.71
C GLY A 16 -28.08 19.39 -13.83
N VAL A 17 -28.00 18.17 -13.26
CA VAL A 17 -29.12 17.22 -13.21
C VAL A 17 -30.32 17.79 -12.43
N VAL A 18 -30.05 18.45 -11.30
CA VAL A 18 -31.10 19.13 -10.52
C VAL A 18 -31.78 20.23 -11.35
N LEU A 19 -31.03 21.06 -12.06
CA LEU A 19 -31.59 22.12 -12.91
C LEU A 19 -32.48 21.57 -14.03
N ILE A 20 -32.06 20.48 -14.69
CA ILE A 20 -32.87 19.80 -15.71
C ILE A 20 -34.13 19.18 -15.07
N THR A 21 -34.02 18.63 -13.86
CA THR A 21 -35.18 18.07 -13.17
C THR A 21 -36.18 19.18 -12.80
N LEU A 22 -35.69 20.32 -12.30
CA LEU A 22 -36.51 21.48 -11.96
C LEU A 22 -37.19 22.12 -13.18
N SER A 23 -36.52 22.10 -14.34
CA SER A 23 -37.07 22.65 -15.57
C SER A 23 -38.34 21.95 -16.06
N VAL A 24 -38.53 20.67 -15.67
CA VAL A 24 -39.71 19.86 -16.00
C VAL A 24 -40.69 19.78 -14.84
N THR A 25 -40.20 19.49 -13.63
CA THR A 25 -41.05 19.26 -12.45
C THR A 25 -41.77 20.52 -11.99
N THR A 26 -41.14 21.70 -12.09
CA THR A 26 -41.74 22.96 -11.64
C THR A 26 -42.94 23.37 -12.52
N PRO A 27 -42.81 23.41 -13.87
CA PRO A 27 -43.99 23.61 -14.72
C PRO A 27 -45.06 22.55 -14.52
N TRP A 28 -44.68 21.27 -14.41
CA TRP A 28 -45.64 20.19 -14.27
C TRP A 28 -46.49 20.31 -13.00
N LEU A 29 -45.84 20.60 -11.86
CA LEU A 29 -46.54 20.85 -10.59
C LEU A 29 -47.47 22.04 -10.70
N PHE A 30 -47.03 23.14 -11.32
CA PHE A 30 -47.83 24.34 -11.49
C PHE A 30 -49.05 24.09 -12.40
N LEU A 31 -48.86 23.45 -13.55
CA LEU A 31 -49.92 23.19 -14.53
C LEU A 31 -50.97 22.18 -14.03
N ARG A 32 -50.66 21.41 -12.99
CA ARG A 32 -51.59 20.44 -12.40
C ARG A 32 -52.67 21.11 -11.53
N GLU A 33 -52.43 22.31 -10.99
CA GLU A 33 -53.40 22.97 -10.12
C GLU A 33 -54.47 23.73 -10.92
N PRO A 34 -55.78 23.44 -10.70
CA PRO A 34 -56.87 24.19 -11.31
C PRO A 34 -57.04 25.50 -10.54
N PHE A 35 -56.24 26.50 -10.85
CA PHE A 35 -56.16 27.76 -10.10
C PHE A 35 -57.37 28.71 -10.25
N ASP A 36 -58.60 28.23 -10.05
CA ASP A 36 -59.86 28.97 -10.24
C ASP A 36 -60.06 29.59 -11.64
N LEU A 37 -59.21 29.23 -12.62
CA LEU A 37 -59.24 29.75 -13.99
C LEU A 37 -60.50 29.34 -14.76
N PHE A 38 -61.24 28.35 -14.26
CA PHE A 38 -62.46 27.83 -14.89
C PHE A 38 -63.76 28.47 -14.36
N LYS A 39 -63.69 29.39 -13.39
CA LYS A 39 -64.89 30.08 -12.90
C LYS A 39 -65.42 31.05 -13.96
N THR A 40 -66.71 30.97 -14.24
CA THR A 40 -67.39 31.85 -15.19
C THR A 40 -67.56 33.25 -14.63
N HIS A 41 -67.71 34.24 -15.53
CA HIS A 41 -67.95 35.63 -15.11
C HIS A 41 -69.20 35.77 -14.22
N ALA A 42 -70.25 34.98 -14.48
CA ALA A 42 -71.46 34.97 -13.69
C ALA A 42 -71.23 34.46 -12.25
N GLU A 43 -70.42 33.40 -12.09
CA GLU A 43 -70.05 32.86 -10.77
C GLU A 43 -69.20 33.84 -9.97
N ILE A 44 -68.33 34.61 -10.63
CA ILE A 44 -67.50 35.62 -9.98
C ILE A 44 -68.35 36.82 -9.54
N GLN A 45 -69.30 37.27 -10.37
CA GLN A 45 -70.18 38.40 -10.03
C GLN A 45 -71.15 38.11 -8.88
N ALA A 46 -71.46 36.84 -8.62
CA ALA A 46 -72.29 36.42 -7.49
C ALA A 46 -71.56 36.47 -6.12
N LEU A 47 -70.26 36.74 -6.10
CA LEU A 47 -69.44 36.80 -4.89
C LEU A 47 -69.37 38.21 -4.29
N THR A 48 -68.87 38.29 -3.05
CA THR A 48 -68.61 39.58 -2.39
C THR A 48 -67.52 40.37 -3.12
N PRO A 49 -67.52 41.72 -3.05
CA PRO A 49 -66.52 42.55 -3.70
C PRO A 49 -65.06 42.21 -3.31
N VAL A 50 -64.85 41.83 -2.04
CA VAL A 50 -63.53 41.40 -1.54
C VAL A 50 -63.09 40.09 -2.20
N ALA A 51 -64.00 39.13 -2.37
CA ALA A 51 -63.70 37.86 -3.02
C ALA A 51 -63.44 38.04 -4.53
N GLN A 52 -64.15 38.96 -5.19
CA GLN A 52 -63.91 39.30 -6.59
C GLN A 52 -62.50 39.88 -6.82
N ASP A 53 -62.09 40.83 -6.00
CA ASP A 53 -60.75 41.45 -6.06
C ASP A 53 -59.62 40.41 -5.87
N ILE A 54 -59.78 39.50 -4.90
CA ILE A 54 -58.82 38.42 -4.65
C ILE A 54 -58.72 37.48 -5.85
N ILE A 55 -59.85 37.06 -6.43
CA ILE A 55 -59.87 36.17 -7.60
C ILE A 55 -59.22 36.83 -8.81
N GLN A 56 -59.51 38.10 -9.08
CA GLN A 56 -58.90 38.84 -10.20
C GLN A 56 -57.38 38.98 -10.05
N LYS A 57 -56.91 39.33 -8.85
CA LYS A 57 -55.46 39.39 -8.55
C LYS A 57 -54.80 38.04 -8.73
N ARG A 58 -55.44 36.96 -8.27
CA ARG A 58 -54.94 35.58 -8.43
C ARG A 58 -54.83 35.22 -9.91
N GLN A 59 -55.89 35.44 -10.70
CA GLN A 59 -55.91 35.16 -12.14
C GLN A 59 -54.84 35.94 -12.91
N SER A 60 -54.65 37.23 -12.58
CA SER A 60 -53.60 38.05 -13.18
C SER A 60 -52.19 37.53 -12.88
N LEU A 61 -51.92 37.18 -11.62
CA LEU A 61 -50.65 36.61 -11.19
C LEU A 61 -50.37 35.28 -11.89
N ILE A 62 -51.37 34.40 -11.97
CA ILE A 62 -51.26 33.11 -12.65
C ILE A 62 -50.99 33.31 -14.13
N SER A 63 -51.75 34.17 -14.81
CA SER A 63 -51.54 34.48 -16.23
C SER A 63 -50.12 34.95 -16.51
N PHE A 64 -49.56 35.79 -15.62
CA PHE A 64 -48.17 36.23 -15.72
C PHE A 64 -47.17 35.07 -15.58
N ILE A 65 -47.37 34.19 -14.59
CA ILE A 65 -46.53 32.99 -14.41
C ILE A 65 -46.60 32.08 -15.64
N PHE A 66 -47.78 31.85 -16.21
CA PHE A 66 -47.96 31.02 -17.42
C PHE A 66 -47.13 31.53 -18.60
N THR A 67 -47.03 32.84 -18.79
CA THR A 67 -46.17 33.43 -19.83
C THR A 67 -44.68 33.19 -19.56
N PHE A 68 -44.27 33.10 -18.29
CA PHE A 68 -42.87 32.92 -17.89
C PHE A 68 -42.40 31.46 -17.87
N ILE A 69 -43.30 30.50 -17.68
CA ILE A 69 -42.97 29.07 -17.57
C ILE A 69 -42.07 28.55 -18.72
N PRO A 70 -42.38 28.79 -20.00
CA PRO A 70 -41.55 28.28 -21.10
C PRO A 70 -40.12 28.83 -21.07
N TRP A 71 -39.97 30.09 -20.66
CA TRP A 71 -38.66 30.74 -20.53
C TRP A 71 -37.86 30.15 -19.37
N PHE A 72 -38.48 29.99 -18.21
CA PHE A 72 -37.86 29.34 -17.06
C PHE A 72 -37.37 27.93 -17.39
N SER A 73 -38.22 27.10 -18.00
CA SER A 73 -37.87 25.73 -18.38
C SER A 73 -36.72 25.69 -19.38
N SER A 74 -36.76 26.55 -20.40
CA SER A 74 -35.73 26.59 -21.43
C SER A 74 -34.38 27.01 -20.87
N ILE A 75 -34.34 28.08 -20.07
CA ILE A 75 -33.11 28.59 -19.46
C ILE A 75 -32.54 27.57 -18.47
N ALA A 76 -33.37 27.01 -17.59
CA ALA A 76 -32.94 26.01 -16.61
C ALA A 76 -32.39 24.75 -17.28
N ALA A 77 -33.03 24.28 -18.35
CA ALA A 77 -32.55 23.13 -19.12
C ALA A 77 -31.20 23.42 -19.82
N ILE A 78 -31.05 24.58 -20.45
CA ILE A 78 -29.80 24.98 -21.13
C ILE A 78 -28.66 25.10 -20.13
N VAL A 79 -28.86 25.82 -19.02
CA VAL A 79 -27.84 25.97 -17.98
C VAL A 79 -27.48 24.61 -17.36
N GLY A 80 -28.48 23.75 -17.12
CA GLY A 80 -28.26 22.40 -16.62
C GLY A 80 -27.41 21.54 -17.57
N MET A 81 -27.69 21.59 -18.87
CA MET A 81 -26.90 20.90 -19.91
C MET A 81 -25.45 21.40 -19.96
N ILE A 82 -25.24 22.71 -19.84
CA ILE A 82 -23.89 23.31 -19.80
C ILE A 82 -23.12 22.80 -18.59
N PHE A 83 -23.75 22.76 -17.40
CA PHE A 83 -23.11 22.25 -16.19
C PHE A 83 -22.75 20.77 -16.29
N ILE A 84 -23.65 19.93 -16.82
CA ILE A 84 -23.35 18.52 -17.05
C ILE A 84 -22.16 18.37 -18.00
N TYR A 85 -22.18 19.06 -19.14
CA TYR A 85 -21.10 18.99 -20.13
C TYR A 85 -19.75 19.44 -19.56
N MET A 86 -19.72 20.61 -18.90
CA MET A 86 -18.50 21.13 -18.28
C MET A 86 -17.99 20.22 -17.16
N GLY A 87 -18.89 19.71 -16.33
CA GLY A 87 -18.58 18.82 -15.22
C GLY A 87 -18.00 17.49 -15.72
N LEU A 88 -18.65 16.84 -16.69
CA LEU A 88 -18.17 15.58 -17.28
C LEU A 88 -16.81 15.75 -17.96
N LYS A 89 -16.63 16.80 -18.77
CA LYS A 89 -15.36 17.05 -19.48
C LYS A 89 -14.20 17.21 -18.50
N LYS A 90 -14.37 18.03 -17.45
CA LYS A 90 -13.30 18.25 -16.46
C LYS A 90 -13.11 17.03 -15.55
N TRP A 91 -14.18 16.31 -15.23
CA TRP A 91 -14.09 15.07 -14.46
C TRP A 91 -13.27 14.01 -15.21
N GLN A 92 -13.50 13.81 -16.51
CA GLN A 92 -12.71 12.88 -17.32
C GLN A 92 -11.21 13.20 -17.30
N VAL A 93 -10.83 14.48 -17.43
CA VAL A 93 -9.43 14.89 -17.34
C VAL A 93 -8.84 14.55 -15.97
N ASN A 94 -9.53 14.93 -14.90
CA ASN A 94 -9.07 14.64 -13.54
C ASN A 94 -8.97 13.13 -13.26
N GLN A 95 -9.93 12.35 -13.77
CA GLN A 95 -9.93 10.90 -13.65
C GLN A 95 -8.70 10.30 -14.34
N SER A 96 -8.34 10.76 -15.54
CA SER A 96 -7.13 10.29 -16.24
C SER A 96 -5.85 10.57 -15.44
N HIS A 97 -5.76 11.70 -14.74
CA HIS A 97 -4.62 11.99 -13.86
C HIS A 97 -4.57 11.06 -12.65
N LEU A 98 -5.71 10.80 -12.00
CA LEU A 98 -5.82 9.86 -10.89
C LEU A 98 -5.46 8.44 -11.32
N ASP A 99 -5.94 8.00 -12.48
CA ASP A 99 -5.63 6.68 -13.03
C ASP A 99 -4.12 6.54 -13.31
N LYS A 100 -3.49 7.59 -13.88
CA LYS A 100 -2.03 7.63 -14.09
C LYS A 100 -1.27 7.58 -12.77
N GLN A 101 -1.68 8.35 -11.77
CA GLN A 101 -1.05 8.35 -10.45
C GLN A 101 -1.16 6.96 -9.81
N THR A 102 -2.35 6.35 -9.86
CA THR A 102 -2.61 5.00 -9.35
C THR A 102 -1.76 3.96 -10.07
N MET A 103 -1.63 4.07 -11.40
CA MET A 103 -0.77 3.19 -12.20
C MET A 103 0.71 3.35 -11.82
N ILE A 104 1.20 4.59 -11.68
CA ILE A 104 2.59 4.86 -11.27
C ILE A 104 2.83 4.30 -9.87
N GLU A 105 1.92 4.53 -8.93
CA GLU A 105 2.01 4.00 -7.57
C GLU A 105 2.03 2.46 -7.56
N SER A 106 1.18 1.82 -8.37
CA SER A 106 1.18 0.36 -8.52
C SER A 106 2.50 -0.15 -9.07
N LYS A 107 3.03 0.50 -10.12
CA LYS A 107 4.34 0.14 -10.70
C LYS A 107 5.49 0.37 -9.72
N LEU A 108 5.43 1.43 -8.92
CA LEU A 108 6.42 1.68 -7.87
C LEU A 108 6.37 0.59 -6.80
N LYS A 109 5.17 0.14 -6.39
CA LYS A 109 5.01 -0.97 -5.44
C LYS A 109 5.54 -2.29 -6.01
N GLU A 110 5.30 -2.55 -7.28
CA GLU A 110 5.82 -3.72 -7.99
C GLU A 110 7.35 -3.67 -8.12
N ASN A 111 7.91 -2.56 -8.61
CA ASN A 111 9.36 -2.37 -8.69
C ASN A 111 10.04 -2.36 -7.33
N ALA A 112 9.32 -1.99 -6.28
CA ALA A 112 9.82 -2.02 -4.91
C ALA A 112 9.88 -3.42 -4.33
N LEU A 113 9.33 -4.45 -4.97
CA LEU A 113 9.50 -5.86 -4.60
C LEU A 113 9.89 -6.64 -5.85
N ARG A 114 11.19 -6.74 -6.10
CA ARG A 114 11.72 -7.41 -7.29
C ARG A 114 12.89 -8.30 -6.95
N GLU A 115 13.30 -9.13 -7.89
CA GLU A 115 14.60 -9.80 -7.82
C GLU A 115 15.73 -8.76 -7.97
N SER A 116 16.79 -8.93 -7.20
CA SER A 116 18.00 -8.12 -7.32
C SER A 116 18.69 -8.41 -8.65
N THR A 117 19.31 -7.40 -9.25
CA THR A 117 20.13 -7.60 -10.44
C THR A 117 21.46 -8.25 -10.07
N GLN A 118 22.16 -8.84 -11.06
CA GLN A 118 23.47 -9.44 -10.85
C GLN A 118 24.49 -8.42 -10.28
N ASP A 119 24.48 -7.20 -10.80
CA ASP A 119 25.37 -6.13 -10.34
C ASP A 119 25.10 -5.73 -8.87
N GLU A 120 23.82 -5.67 -8.46
CA GLU A 120 23.43 -5.36 -7.08
C GLU A 120 23.91 -6.45 -6.10
N ILE A 121 23.71 -7.72 -6.48
CA ILE A 121 24.19 -8.87 -5.70
C ILE A 121 25.71 -8.80 -5.50
N GLU A 122 26.46 -8.50 -6.58
CA GLU A 122 27.92 -8.39 -6.53
C GLU A 122 28.40 -7.20 -5.68
N GLU A 123 27.67 -6.07 -5.72
CA GLU A 123 27.95 -4.89 -4.90
C GLU A 123 27.72 -5.17 -3.41
N LYS A 124 26.60 -5.79 -3.04
CA LYS A 124 26.34 -6.19 -1.65
C LYS A 124 27.39 -7.14 -1.13
N GLN A 125 27.71 -8.19 -1.87
CA GLN A 125 28.77 -9.13 -1.49
C GLN A 125 30.09 -8.40 -1.31
N SER A 126 30.43 -7.45 -2.19
CA SER A 126 31.67 -6.67 -2.05
C SER A 126 31.68 -5.84 -0.76
N LYS A 127 30.60 -5.10 -0.46
CA LYS A 127 30.48 -4.26 0.76
C LYS A 127 30.55 -5.08 2.04
N GLU A 128 29.85 -6.20 2.09
CA GLU A 128 29.81 -7.07 3.28
C GLU A 128 31.18 -7.68 3.58
N ILE A 129 31.94 -7.96 2.53
CA ILE A 129 33.27 -8.53 2.63
C ILE A 129 34.30 -7.47 3.00
N GLU A 130 34.22 -6.26 2.43
CA GLU A 130 35.07 -5.13 2.81
C GLU A 130 34.97 -4.82 4.31
N GLY A 131 33.78 -4.93 4.91
CA GLY A 131 33.59 -4.78 6.35
C GLY A 131 34.21 -5.89 7.22
N LEU A 132 34.48 -7.06 6.64
CA LEU A 132 34.99 -8.25 7.34
C LEU A 132 36.47 -8.55 7.07
N VAL A 133 37.03 -7.97 6.02
CA VAL A 133 38.40 -8.23 5.54
C VAL A 133 39.34 -7.10 6.01
N GLN A 134 40.52 -7.47 6.50
CA GLN A 134 41.55 -6.49 6.89
C GLN A 134 42.23 -5.90 5.65
N PHE A 135 42.69 -4.63 5.76
CA PHE A 135 43.38 -3.85 4.72
C PHE A 135 44.57 -4.55 4.01
N ASN A 136 45.12 -5.65 4.56
CA ASN A 136 46.29 -6.35 4.02
C ASN A 136 45.99 -7.73 3.39
N THR A 137 44.73 -8.02 3.07
CA THR A 137 44.33 -9.34 2.51
C THR A 137 44.52 -9.35 0.99
N SER A 138 45.19 -10.38 0.45
CA SER A 138 45.49 -10.46 -0.98
C SER A 138 44.21 -10.64 -1.83
N PRO A 139 44.20 -10.21 -3.11
CA PRO A 139 43.03 -10.38 -3.99
C PRO A 139 42.53 -11.84 -4.09
N ASN A 140 43.45 -12.82 -4.09
CA ASN A 140 43.09 -14.24 -4.11
C ASN A 140 42.41 -14.70 -2.81
N GLN A 141 42.85 -14.18 -1.65
CA GLN A 141 42.22 -14.47 -0.36
C GLN A 141 40.84 -13.80 -0.25
N GLN A 142 40.66 -12.61 -0.82
CA GLN A 142 39.37 -11.96 -0.89
C GLN A 142 38.41 -12.75 -1.78
N ALA A 143 38.85 -13.17 -2.96
CA ALA A 143 38.05 -13.99 -3.89
C ALA A 143 37.62 -15.32 -3.26
N SER A 144 38.51 -16.00 -2.52
CA SER A 144 38.16 -17.24 -1.84
C SER A 144 37.18 -17.03 -0.68
N PHE A 145 37.27 -15.90 0.03
CA PHE A 145 36.29 -15.51 1.04
C PHE A 145 34.92 -15.24 0.41
N ARG A 146 34.85 -14.50 -0.71
CA ARG A 146 33.60 -14.24 -1.44
C ARG A 146 32.88 -15.54 -1.83
N ARG A 147 33.63 -16.49 -2.39
CA ARG A 147 33.08 -17.80 -2.79
C ARG A 147 32.51 -18.56 -1.59
N ALA A 148 33.24 -18.60 -0.48
CA ALA A 148 32.77 -19.31 0.71
C ALA A 148 31.49 -18.65 1.28
N TYR A 149 31.45 -17.32 1.32
CA TYR A 149 30.27 -16.58 1.76
C TYR A 149 29.04 -16.92 0.92
N SER A 150 29.16 -16.80 -0.42
CA SER A 150 28.10 -17.13 -1.36
C SER A 150 27.67 -18.60 -1.29
N GLN A 151 28.60 -19.53 -1.03
CA GLN A 151 28.29 -20.94 -0.83
C GLN A 151 27.43 -21.17 0.42
N ILE A 152 27.70 -20.45 1.51
CA ILE A 152 26.90 -20.53 2.73
C ILE A 152 25.50 -19.98 2.51
N GLU A 153 25.36 -18.81 1.89
CA GLU A 153 24.04 -18.23 1.56
C GLU A 153 23.21 -19.18 0.68
N THR A 154 23.83 -19.71 -0.38
CA THR A 154 23.20 -20.67 -1.29
C THR A 154 22.81 -21.95 -0.56
N CYS A 155 23.65 -22.44 0.36
CA CYS A 155 23.34 -23.61 1.18
C CYS A 155 22.10 -23.34 2.04
N VAL A 156 22.06 -22.22 2.76
CA VAL A 156 20.90 -21.83 3.59
C VAL A 156 19.65 -21.72 2.71
N PHE A 157 19.71 -21.01 1.59
CA PHE A 157 18.58 -20.87 0.67
C PHE A 157 18.02 -22.22 0.23
N ASN A 158 18.88 -23.12 -0.25
CA ASN A 158 18.45 -24.44 -0.73
C ASN A 158 17.77 -25.25 0.38
N ARG A 159 18.30 -25.20 1.61
CA ARG A 159 17.70 -25.87 2.76
C ARG A 159 16.34 -25.27 3.13
N LEU A 160 16.24 -23.94 3.23
CA LEU A 160 14.98 -23.28 3.54
C LEU A 160 13.93 -23.51 2.45
N ASN A 161 14.33 -23.48 1.18
CA ASN A 161 13.43 -23.79 0.07
C ASN A 161 12.89 -25.23 0.19
N LYS A 162 13.76 -26.20 0.49
CA LYS A 162 13.33 -27.59 0.70
C LYS A 162 12.37 -27.75 1.87
N ILE A 163 12.62 -27.07 2.99
CA ILE A 163 11.80 -27.18 4.22
C ILE A 163 10.45 -26.46 4.07
N TYR A 164 10.44 -25.25 3.50
CA TYR A 164 9.31 -24.32 3.59
C TYR A 164 8.54 -24.11 2.27
N SER A 165 8.99 -24.67 1.15
CA SER A 165 8.34 -24.49 -0.18
C SER A 165 6.89 -24.94 -0.24
N ASN A 166 6.41 -25.79 0.67
CA ASN A 166 5.01 -26.17 0.75
C ASN A 166 4.13 -24.99 1.17
N LYS A 167 4.51 -24.26 2.23
CA LYS A 167 3.73 -23.18 2.87
C LYS A 167 4.12 -21.78 2.40
N TYR A 168 5.33 -21.63 1.92
CA TYR A 168 5.90 -20.35 1.51
C TYR A 168 6.36 -20.39 0.06
N LYS A 169 6.26 -19.26 -0.64
CA LYS A 169 7.07 -19.01 -1.83
C LYS A 169 8.42 -18.50 -1.34
N VAL A 170 9.47 -19.27 -1.60
CA VAL A 170 10.82 -18.99 -1.13
C VAL A 170 11.58 -18.32 -2.27
N SER A 171 11.96 -17.07 -2.06
CA SER A 171 12.72 -16.26 -3.02
C SER A 171 14.12 -15.99 -2.50
N HIS A 172 15.09 -15.93 -3.42
CA HIS A 172 16.48 -15.61 -3.16
C HIS A 172 16.80 -14.23 -3.73
N ASN A 173 17.69 -13.47 -3.10
CA ASN A 173 18.21 -12.20 -3.61
C ASN A 173 17.10 -11.23 -4.04
N MET A 174 16.28 -10.81 -3.08
CA MET A 174 15.16 -9.90 -3.34
C MET A 174 15.54 -8.47 -2.98
N MET A 175 15.04 -7.51 -3.74
CA MET A 175 15.12 -6.08 -3.43
C MET A 175 13.78 -5.59 -2.91
N ILE A 176 13.78 -4.99 -1.71
CA ILE A 176 12.62 -4.37 -1.08
C ILE A 176 12.88 -2.90 -0.77
N ALA A 177 12.29 -1.98 -1.54
CA ALA A 177 12.49 -0.53 -1.34
C ALA A 177 13.97 -0.08 -1.27
N GLY A 178 14.85 -0.73 -2.02
CA GLY A 178 16.30 -0.47 -1.97
C GLY A 178 17.05 -1.25 -0.89
N PHE A 179 16.38 -2.11 -0.12
CA PHE A 179 17.02 -3.07 0.77
C PHE A 179 17.15 -4.43 0.10
N GLU A 180 18.38 -4.92 0.04
CA GLU A 180 18.67 -6.26 -0.45
C GLU A 180 18.50 -7.30 0.64
N LEU A 181 17.67 -8.31 0.35
CA LEU A 181 17.38 -9.44 1.20
C LEU A 181 18.02 -10.69 0.63
N ASP A 182 18.63 -11.49 1.49
CA ASP A 182 19.17 -12.79 1.09
C ASP A 182 18.03 -13.74 0.75
N ILE A 183 17.10 -13.93 1.68
CA ILE A 183 16.00 -14.88 1.51
C ILE A 183 14.69 -14.25 1.98
N PHE A 184 13.65 -14.44 1.18
CA PHE A 184 12.30 -13.98 1.50
C PHE A 184 11.33 -15.17 1.46
N LEU A 185 10.59 -15.37 2.55
CA LEU A 185 9.50 -16.35 2.62
C LEU A 185 8.17 -15.61 2.55
N GLU A 186 7.49 -15.72 1.42
CA GLU A 186 6.15 -15.16 1.24
C GLU A 186 5.10 -16.21 1.60
N GLY A 187 4.25 -15.93 2.58
CA GLY A 187 3.20 -16.84 3.03
C GLY A 187 2.17 -17.08 1.94
N LYS A 188 1.91 -18.36 1.60
CA LYS A 188 0.88 -18.71 0.60
C LYS A 188 -0.56 -18.61 1.15
N SER A 189 -0.72 -18.50 2.47
CA SER A 189 -2.02 -18.38 3.13
C SER A 189 -2.15 -17.03 3.83
N LEU A 190 -3.39 -16.56 4.01
CA LEU A 190 -3.68 -15.29 4.71
C LEU A 190 -3.20 -15.27 6.18
N LEU A 191 -3.04 -16.44 6.79
CA LEU A 191 -2.61 -16.58 8.19
C LEU A 191 -1.08 -16.73 8.31
N ALA A 192 -0.40 -17.19 7.25
CA ALA A 192 1.05 -17.30 7.23
C ALA A 192 1.68 -15.90 7.26
N LYS A 193 2.66 -15.72 8.14
CA LYS A 193 3.43 -14.47 8.22
C LYS A 193 4.61 -14.54 7.27
N ASP A 194 4.87 -13.44 6.55
CA ASP A 194 6.05 -13.35 5.72
C ASP A 194 7.31 -13.28 6.59
N TYR A 195 8.43 -13.82 6.10
CA TYR A 195 9.73 -13.74 6.78
C TYR A 195 10.76 -13.09 5.88
N ILE A 196 11.46 -12.11 6.45
CA ILE A 196 12.66 -11.50 5.87
C ILE A 196 13.86 -12.12 6.56
N ILE A 197 14.73 -12.77 5.79
CA ILE A 197 15.84 -13.55 6.30
C ILE A 197 17.14 -12.96 5.75
N GLU A 198 18.01 -12.56 6.68
CA GLU A 198 19.37 -12.12 6.39
C GLU A 198 20.34 -13.19 6.89
N VAL A 199 21.31 -13.55 6.05
CA VAL A 199 22.34 -14.54 6.33
C VAL A 199 23.68 -13.84 6.44
N LYS A 200 24.41 -14.10 7.53
CA LYS A 200 25.76 -13.55 7.75
C LYS A 200 26.76 -14.65 8.01
N TYR A 201 27.78 -14.76 7.16
CA TYR A 201 28.90 -15.68 7.40
C TYR A 201 30.11 -14.98 8.03
N ILE A 202 30.56 -15.46 9.20
CA ILE A 202 31.63 -14.84 10.00
C ILE A 202 32.76 -15.84 10.26
N ARG A 203 34.03 -15.44 10.04
CA ARG A 203 35.20 -16.32 10.25
C ARG A 203 36.02 -16.07 11.52
N LYS A 204 35.94 -14.87 12.11
CA LYS A 204 36.81 -14.45 13.22
C LYS A 204 36.03 -14.02 14.46
N GLY A 205 34.72 -14.22 14.44
CA GLY A 205 33.78 -13.70 15.43
C GLY A 205 33.44 -12.22 15.27
N PHE A 206 32.52 -11.75 16.10
CA PHE A 206 31.98 -10.38 16.07
C PHE A 206 31.75 -9.87 17.49
N ASN A 207 31.42 -8.58 17.61
CA ASN A 207 31.08 -7.90 18.86
C ASN A 207 29.61 -7.45 18.87
N PHE A 208 29.15 -6.89 20.00
CA PHE A 208 27.76 -6.45 20.14
C PHE A 208 27.37 -5.33 19.17
N GLY A 209 28.29 -4.39 18.87
CA GLY A 209 28.01 -3.27 17.97
C GLY A 209 27.63 -3.77 16.58
N TRP A 210 28.44 -4.69 16.03
CA TRP A 210 28.15 -5.33 14.76
C TRP A 210 26.84 -6.14 14.78
N LEU A 211 26.59 -6.91 15.85
CA LEU A 211 25.34 -7.68 15.99
C LEU A 211 24.11 -6.77 15.98
N ASN A 212 24.17 -5.67 16.75
CA ASN A 212 23.08 -4.71 16.83
C ASN A 212 22.86 -3.99 15.49
N GLU A 213 23.93 -3.63 14.79
CA GLU A 213 23.83 -3.03 13.45
C GLU A 213 23.18 -3.97 12.44
N ALA A 214 23.63 -5.24 12.38
CA ALA A 214 23.05 -6.25 11.51
C ALA A 214 21.56 -6.50 11.82
N PHE A 215 21.21 -6.56 13.12
CA PHE A 215 19.84 -6.68 13.59
C PHE A 215 18.97 -5.49 13.15
N LEU A 216 19.44 -4.26 13.37
CA LEU A 216 18.71 -3.05 13.01
C LEU A 216 18.54 -2.92 11.49
N ARG A 217 19.55 -3.28 10.70
CA ARG A 217 19.42 -3.31 9.23
C ARG A 217 18.29 -4.24 8.78
N ASN A 218 18.20 -5.44 9.38
CA ASN A 218 17.12 -6.38 9.08
C ASN A 218 15.74 -5.82 9.47
N LEU A 219 15.66 -5.14 10.62
CA LEU A 219 14.43 -4.46 11.07
C LEU A 219 14.05 -3.28 10.16
N HIS A 220 15.02 -2.53 9.62
CA HIS A 220 14.74 -1.47 8.65
C HIS A 220 14.16 -2.01 7.35
N ALA A 221 14.68 -3.13 6.85
CA ALA A 221 14.11 -3.80 5.68
C ALA A 221 12.66 -4.27 5.93
N GLN A 222 12.38 -4.81 7.13
CA GLN A 222 11.02 -5.17 7.55
C GLN A 222 10.07 -3.97 7.63
N ASN A 223 10.55 -2.82 8.11
CA ASN A 223 9.76 -1.60 8.15
C ASN A 223 9.50 -1.05 6.73
N ALA A 224 10.48 -1.12 5.84
CA ALA A 224 10.33 -0.74 4.44
C ALA A 224 9.28 -1.63 3.75
N TYR A 225 9.39 -2.94 3.93
CA TYR A 225 8.39 -3.91 3.46
C TYR A 225 6.99 -3.55 3.96
N SER A 226 6.83 -3.35 5.26
CA SER A 226 5.52 -3.09 5.88
C SER A 226 4.85 -1.83 5.35
N LYS A 227 5.64 -0.79 5.03
CA LYS A 227 5.12 0.47 4.44
C LYS A 227 4.59 0.28 3.02
N ILE A 228 5.17 -0.65 2.25
CA ILE A 228 4.81 -0.86 0.84
C ILE A 228 3.64 -1.85 0.73
N THR A 229 3.68 -2.92 1.52
CA THR A 229 2.73 -4.03 1.41
C THR A 229 1.57 -3.95 2.42
N ASN A 230 1.65 -3.05 3.40
CA ASN A 230 0.76 -3.01 4.57
C ASN A 230 0.73 -4.33 5.37
N LYS A 231 1.72 -5.21 5.18
CA LYS A 231 1.87 -6.47 5.92
C LYS A 231 3.08 -6.41 6.84
N ALA A 232 2.91 -6.81 8.09
CA ALA A 232 4.02 -6.95 9.02
C ALA A 232 4.70 -8.31 8.85
N ALA A 233 5.92 -8.32 8.30
CA ALA A 233 6.79 -9.50 8.26
C ALA A 233 7.52 -9.73 9.59
N ASN A 234 7.82 -11.00 9.87
CA ASN A 234 8.78 -11.43 10.87
C ASN A 234 10.20 -11.34 10.29
N THR A 235 11.22 -11.26 11.16
CA THR A 235 12.62 -11.19 10.74
C THR A 235 13.41 -12.37 11.28
N LEU A 236 14.37 -12.86 10.49
CA LEU A 236 15.39 -13.80 10.93
C LEU A 236 16.76 -13.25 10.52
N LEU A 237 17.63 -13.01 11.50
CA LEU A 237 19.07 -12.85 11.27
C LEU A 237 19.75 -14.19 11.60
N LEU A 238 20.17 -14.90 10.56
CA LEU A 238 20.91 -16.15 10.68
C LEU A 238 22.40 -15.88 10.53
N ILE A 239 23.16 -16.06 11.60
CA ILE A 239 24.60 -15.90 11.60
C ILE A 239 25.23 -17.30 11.56
N VAL A 240 26.00 -17.57 10.52
CA VAL A 240 26.81 -18.78 10.40
C VAL A 240 28.24 -18.41 10.73
N ILE A 241 28.86 -19.11 11.66
CA ILE A 241 30.23 -18.81 12.08
C ILE A 241 31.15 -20.01 11.86
N SER A 242 32.39 -19.75 11.44
CA SER A 242 33.41 -20.78 11.35
C SER A 242 33.57 -21.49 12.69
N ASP A 243 33.77 -22.81 12.64
CA ASP A 243 33.87 -23.63 13.84
C ASP A 243 35.02 -23.18 14.76
N GLU A 244 36.14 -22.71 14.17
CA GLU A 244 37.30 -22.18 14.89
C GLU A 244 36.99 -20.94 15.75
N ALA A 245 36.00 -20.14 15.34
CA ALA A 245 35.63 -18.90 16.02
C ALA A 245 34.36 -19.03 16.86
N PHE A 246 33.71 -20.21 16.86
CA PHE A 246 32.47 -20.43 17.60
C PHE A 246 32.74 -20.44 19.11
N ASN A 247 31.97 -19.65 19.86
CA ASN A 247 32.04 -19.56 21.31
C ASN A 247 30.63 -19.35 21.88
N GLU A 248 30.02 -20.43 22.34
CA GLU A 248 28.62 -20.46 22.79
C GLU A 248 28.35 -19.48 23.95
N ASP A 249 29.22 -19.45 24.96
CA ASP A 249 29.08 -18.56 26.13
C ASP A 249 29.15 -17.08 25.77
N LYS A 250 30.05 -16.72 24.84
CA LYS A 250 30.15 -15.35 24.35
C LYS A 250 28.88 -14.96 23.60
N TYR A 251 28.44 -15.81 22.68
CA TYR A 251 27.32 -15.48 21.79
C TYR A 251 25.97 -15.50 22.49
N SER A 252 25.75 -16.40 23.44
CA SER A 252 24.55 -16.40 24.30
C SER A 252 24.42 -15.10 25.11
N LYS A 253 25.52 -14.56 25.65
CA LYS A 253 25.55 -13.26 26.32
C LYS A 253 25.20 -12.11 25.38
N LEU A 254 25.72 -12.12 24.14
CA LEU A 254 25.40 -11.11 23.15
C LEU A 254 23.92 -11.15 22.74
N LEU A 255 23.35 -12.34 22.56
CA LEU A 255 21.93 -12.52 22.24
C LEU A 255 21.03 -12.07 23.38
N THR A 256 21.37 -12.40 24.63
CA THR A 256 20.62 -11.96 25.83
C THR A 256 20.57 -10.43 25.89
N ARG A 257 21.73 -9.78 25.72
CA ARG A 257 21.82 -8.31 25.65
C ARG A 257 21.02 -7.71 24.49
N LEU A 258 20.95 -8.40 23.34
CA LEU A 258 20.16 -7.92 22.20
C LEU A 258 18.66 -8.00 22.48
N GLN A 259 18.20 -9.03 23.19
CA GLN A 259 16.80 -9.22 23.55
C GLN A 259 16.29 -8.18 24.56
N GLU A 260 17.20 -7.51 25.29
CA GLU A 260 16.89 -6.37 26.16
C GLU A 260 16.64 -5.07 25.38
N ASN A 261 16.92 -5.03 24.07
CA ASN A 261 16.66 -3.87 23.22
C ASN A 261 15.14 -3.64 23.07
N GLU A 262 14.68 -2.39 23.29
CA GLU A 262 13.26 -2.02 23.19
C GLU A 262 12.64 -2.29 21.81
N LEU A 263 13.45 -2.29 20.75
CA LEU A 263 13.01 -2.55 19.38
C LEU A 263 12.83 -4.05 19.09
N TYR A 264 13.32 -4.93 19.98
CA TYR A 264 13.24 -6.38 19.80
C TYR A 264 11.82 -6.92 20.05
N ARG A 265 11.17 -7.44 18.99
CA ARG A 265 9.83 -8.02 19.12
C ARG A 265 9.95 -9.52 19.41
N LYS A 266 9.76 -9.90 20.68
CA LYS A 266 9.82 -11.30 21.13
C LYS A 266 8.94 -12.22 20.27
N GLY A 267 9.55 -13.27 19.72
CA GLY A 267 8.88 -14.26 18.86
C GLY A 267 8.63 -13.82 17.42
N LYS A 268 8.98 -12.58 17.04
CA LYS A 268 8.85 -12.05 15.67
C LYS A 268 10.18 -11.70 15.06
N ASP A 269 11.11 -11.16 15.85
CA ASP A 269 12.46 -10.89 15.43
C ASP A 269 13.40 -11.96 15.98
N ILE A 270 13.85 -12.84 15.10
CA ILE A 270 14.58 -14.04 15.45
C ILE A 270 16.05 -13.82 15.10
N VAL A 271 16.95 -14.13 16.03
CA VAL A 271 18.39 -14.15 15.77
C VAL A 271 18.92 -15.52 16.16
N LYS A 272 19.58 -16.20 15.22
CA LYS A 272 20.14 -17.54 15.42
C LYS A 272 21.58 -17.56 14.97
N ILE A 273 22.40 -18.28 15.72
CA ILE A 273 23.83 -18.44 15.46
C ILE A 273 24.08 -19.94 15.33
N LEU A 274 24.68 -20.36 14.23
CA LEU A 274 25.03 -21.76 13.94
C LEU A 274 26.51 -21.85 13.61
N ALA A 275 27.16 -22.93 14.05
CA ALA A 275 28.49 -23.25 13.54
C ALA A 275 28.41 -23.78 12.10
N GLU A 276 29.48 -23.61 11.33
CA GLU A 276 29.51 -24.02 9.91
C GLU A 276 29.30 -25.55 9.75
N ASN A 277 29.94 -26.38 10.57
CA ASN A 277 29.70 -27.83 10.52
C ASN A 277 28.31 -28.21 11.02
N GLU A 278 27.76 -27.48 12.00
CA GLU A 278 26.40 -27.70 12.47
C GLU A 278 25.40 -27.49 11.33
N LEU A 279 25.51 -26.37 10.59
CA LEU A 279 24.65 -26.09 9.43
C LEU A 279 24.72 -27.19 8.36
N LYS A 280 25.89 -27.80 8.15
CA LYS A 280 26.07 -28.86 7.15
C LYS A 280 25.48 -30.21 7.58
N ASN A 281 25.51 -30.50 8.88
CA ASN A 281 25.20 -31.84 9.39
C ASN A 281 23.81 -31.95 10.04
N ILE A 282 23.24 -30.83 10.52
CA ILE A 282 21.92 -30.83 11.16
C ILE A 282 20.83 -31.21 10.16
N THR A 283 19.87 -32.05 10.56
CA THR A 283 18.76 -32.46 9.69
C THR A 283 17.82 -31.31 9.36
N ASP A 284 16.98 -31.46 8.34
CA ASP A 284 16.03 -30.42 7.94
C ASP A 284 14.95 -30.15 9.01
N ILE A 285 14.57 -31.18 9.76
CA ILE A 285 13.60 -31.09 10.87
C ILE A 285 14.23 -30.31 12.04
N GLU A 286 15.43 -30.69 12.45
CA GLU A 286 16.14 -30.00 13.53
C GLU A 286 16.48 -28.54 13.16
N LEU A 287 16.82 -28.27 11.90
CA LEU A 287 17.02 -26.90 11.43
C LEU A 287 15.72 -26.10 11.54
N GLN A 288 14.59 -26.66 11.12
CA GLN A 288 13.28 -26.02 11.25
C GLN A 288 12.96 -25.65 12.71
N GLU A 289 13.16 -26.59 13.63
CA GLU A 289 12.95 -26.36 15.07
C GLU A 289 13.86 -25.26 15.61
N LYS A 290 15.16 -25.29 15.25
CA LYS A 290 16.13 -24.28 15.67
C LYS A 290 15.79 -22.88 15.18
N LEU A 291 15.31 -22.75 13.94
CA LEU A 291 14.95 -21.45 13.36
C LEU A 291 13.66 -20.90 13.95
N SER A 292 12.83 -21.74 14.58
CA SER A 292 11.57 -21.33 15.21
C SER A 292 10.61 -20.61 14.25
N ILE A 293 10.72 -20.93 12.95
CA ILE A 293 9.78 -20.52 11.91
C ILE A 293 8.67 -21.58 11.92
N ASN A 294 7.65 -21.31 12.74
CA ASN A 294 6.49 -22.17 12.80
C ASN A 294 5.66 -21.96 11.54
N GLY A 295 5.51 -23.03 10.76
CA GLY A 295 4.63 -23.03 9.59
C GLY A 295 3.17 -23.19 9.98
#